data_AF-A0A920QSE1-F1
#
_entry.id   AF-A0A920QSE1-F1
#
_cell.length_a   1.000
_cell.length_b   1.000
_cell.length_c   1.000
_cell.angle_alpha   90.00
_cell.angle_beta   90.00
_cell.angle_gamma   90.00
#
_symmetry.space_group_name_H-M   'P 1'
#
loop_
_entity.id
_entity.type
_entity.pdbx_description
1 polymer ?
#
loop_
_entity_poly.entity_id
_entity_poly.type
_entity_poly.pdbx_seq_one_letter_code
_entity_poly.pdbx_strand_id
1 'polypeptide(L)' 'MRGRISIPAEATEEQVIAIARSDENVARHLFDKELKRSIYVRGRIVNFVVTN' A
#
# COMPACT_ATOMS: atom_id res chain seq x y z
N MET A 1 0.24 11.90 3.11
CA MET A 1 0.85 10.78 2.36
C MET A 1 1.93 10.11 3.20
N ARG A 2 2.23 8.83 2.96
CA ARG A 2 3.22 8.03 3.74
C ARG A 2 4.46 7.64 2.95
N GLY A 3 4.43 7.76 1.63
CA GLY A 3 5.57 7.49 0.76
C GLY A 3 5.16 7.65 -0.70
N ARG A 4 6.14 7.50 -1.59
CA ARG A 4 5.94 7.41 -3.04
C ARG A 4 6.74 6.20 -3.51
N ILE A 5 6.08 5.27 -4.18
CA ILE A 5 6.69 4.08 -4.75
C ILE A 5 6.66 4.17 -6.28
N SER A 6 7.67 3.61 -6.94
CA SER A 6 7.64 3.37 -8.37
C SER A 6 7.07 1.98 -8.62
N ILE A 7 6.12 1.88 -9.55
CA ILE A 7 5.49 0.61 -9.95
C ILE A 7 5.57 0.45 -11.46
N PRO A 8 5.62 -0.78 -11.99
CA PRO A 8 5.41 -1.03 -13.41
C PRO A 8 4.05 -0.48 -13.86
N ALA A 9 3.97 0.04 -15.10
CA ALA A 9 2.73 0.59 -15.65
C ALA A 9 1.60 -0.45 -15.73
N GLU A 10 1.97 -1.72 -15.94
CA GLU A 10 1.06 -2.86 -16.03
C GLU A 10 1.00 -3.69 -14.75
N ALA A 11 1.46 -3.14 -13.62
CA ALA A 11 1.39 -3.84 -12.35
C ALA A 11 -0.06 -4.15 -11.97
N THR A 12 -0.31 -5.38 -11.52
CA THR A 12 -1.60 -5.77 -10.96
C THR A 12 -1.82 -5.12 -9.59
N GLU A 13 -3.06 -5.11 -9.12
CA GLU A 13 -3.38 -4.58 -7.79
C GLU A 13 -2.58 -5.28 -6.69
N GLU A 14 -2.46 -6.61 -6.77
CA GLU A 14 -1.72 -7.42 -5.80
C GLU A 14 -0.24 -7.06 -5.78
N GLN A 15 0.36 -6.84 -6.95
CA GLN A 15 1.76 -6.41 -7.07
C GLN A 15 1.96 -5.03 -6.45
N VAL A 16 1.06 -4.08 -6.73
CA VAL A 16 1.14 -2.73 -6.16
C VAL A 16 1.00 -2.77 -4.64
N ILE A 17 0.06 -3.56 -4.12
CA ILE A 17 -0.11 -3.75 -2.68
C ILE A 17 1.16 -4.33 -2.05
N ALA A 18 1.77 -5.35 -2.66
CA ALA A 18 2.99 -5.97 -2.16
C ALA A 18 4.18 -4.99 -2.13
N ILE A 19 4.38 -4.22 -3.20
CA ILE A 19 5.42 -3.18 -3.28
C ILE A 19 5.17 -2.13 -2.21
N ALA A 20 3.93 -1.64 -2.08
CA ALA A 20 3.58 -0.62 -1.10
C ALA A 20 3.76 -1.11 0.34
N ARG A 21 3.45 -2.37 0.66
CA ARG A 21 3.69 -2.94 1.99
C ARG A 21 5.17 -3.11 2.33
N SER A 22 6.02 -3.26 1.31
CA SER A 22 7.47 -3.39 1.47
C SER A 22 8.16 -2.04 1.67
N ASP A 23 7.47 -0.92 1.42
CA ASP A 23 7.95 0.41 1.75
C ASP A 23 8.04 0.57 3.28
N GLU A 24 9.21 0.98 3.77
CA GLU A 24 9.49 1.07 5.21
C GLU A 24 8.53 2.03 5.93
N ASN A 25 8.17 3.15 5.31
CA ASN A 25 7.24 4.09 5.92
C ASN A 25 5.85 3.49 6.05
N VAL A 26 5.39 2.76 5.02
CA VAL A 26 4.11 2.05 5.06
C VAL A 26 4.15 0.95 6.11
N ALA A 27 5.18 0.09 6.12
CA ALA A 27 5.32 -1.01 7.07
C ALA A 27 5.25 -0.52 8.52
N ARG A 28 5.93 0.58 8.86
CA ARG A 28 5.84 1.22 10.19
C ARG A 28 4.44 1.64 10.59
N HIS A 29 3.60 2.04 9.63
CA HIS A 29 2.21 2.44 9.91
C HIS A 29 1.24 1.26 9.94
N LEU A 30 1.62 0.12 9.37
CA LEU A 30 0.84 -1.13 9.42
C LEU A 30 1.22 -2.02 10.61
N PHE A 31 2.38 -1.78 11.22
CA PHE A 31 2.84 -2.53 12.38
C PHE A 31 1.82 -2.48 13.52
N ASP A 32 1.54 -3.65 14.10
CA ASP A 32 0.59 -3.85 15.21
C ASP A 32 -0.84 -3.32 14.92
N LYS A 33 -1.25 -3.37 13.65
CA LYS A 33 -2.60 -3.00 13.23
C LYS A 33 -3.27 -4.08 12.40
N GLU A 34 -4.57 -4.18 12.53
CA GLU A 34 -5.37 -5.07 11.70
C GLU A 34 -5.77 -4.36 10.40
N LEU A 35 -5.43 -4.95 9.26
CA LEU A 35 -5.79 -4.42 7.95
C LEU A 35 -7.24 -4.80 7.59
N LYS A 36 -8.10 -3.79 7.46
CA LYS A 36 -9.52 -3.97 7.07
C LYS A 36 -9.74 -3.94 5.57
N ARG A 37 -8.99 -3.11 4.84
CA ARG A 37 -9.12 -2.99 3.38
C ARG A 37 -7.85 -2.39 2.76
N SER A 38 -7.55 -2.82 1.54
CA SER A 38 -6.64 -2.11 0.64
C SER A 38 -7.47 -1.54 -0.51
N ILE A 39 -7.22 -0.29 -0.88
CA ILE A 39 -7.93 0.39 -1.96
C ILE A 39 -6.89 0.86 -2.95
N TYR A 40 -6.89 0.29 -4.16
CA TYR A 40 -6.01 0.71 -5.24
C TYR A 40 -6.79 1.45 -6.32
N VAL A 41 -6.33 2.65 -6.65
CA VAL A 41 -6.76 3.40 -7.82
C VAL A 41 -5.61 3.37 -8.82
N ARG A 42 -5.81 2.64 -9.93
CA ARG A 42 -4.77 2.36 -10.93
C ARG A 42 -4.01 3.62 -11.35
N GLY A 43 -2.68 3.56 -11.23
CA GLY A 43 -1.78 4.65 -11.60
C GLY A 43 -1.88 5.93 -10.74
N ARG A 44 -2.66 5.91 -9.65
CA ARG A 44 -2.90 7.11 -8.81
C ARG A 44 -2.47 6.92 -7.36
N ILE A 45 -3.07 5.97 -6.64
CA ILE A 45 -2.83 5.79 -5.20
C ILE A 45 -3.22 4.40 -4.73
N VAL A 46 -2.50 3.90 -3.74
CA VAL A 46 -2.91 2.76 -2.90
C VAL A 46 -3.09 3.26 -1.47
N ASN A 47 -4.21 2.91 -0.85
CA ASN A 47 -4.53 3.29 0.53
C ASN A 47 -4.84 2.06 1.37
N PHE A 48 -4.31 2.03 2.59
CA PHE A 48 -4.50 0.95 3.54
C PHE A 48 -5.40 1.43 4.69
N VAL A 49 -6.53 0.77 4.86
CA VAL A 49 -7.47 1.03 5.96
C VAL A 49 -7.14 0.05 7.07
N VAL A 50 -6.71 0.58 8.21
CA VAL A 50 -6.28 -0.19 9.38
C VAL A 50 -7.07 0.20 10.61
N THR A 51 -7.24 -0.74 11.54
CA THR A 51 -7.73 -0.47 12.90
C THR A 51 -6.66 -0.87 13.92
N ASN A 52 -6.77 -0.31 15.12
CA ASN A 52 -6.17 -0.87 16.32
C ASN A 52 -7.08 -1.96 16.90
#